data_AF-A0A2R6ASP4-F1
#
_entry.id   AF-A0A2R6ASP4-F1
#
_cell.length_a   1.000
_cell.length_b   1.000
_cell.length_c   1.000
_cell.angle_alpha   90.00
_cell.angle_beta   90.00
_cell.angle_gamma   90.00
#
_symmetry.space_group_name_H-M   'P 1'
#
loop_
_entity.id
_entity.type
_entity.pdbx_description
1 polymer ?
#
loop_
_entity_poly.entity_id
_entity_poly.type
_entity_poly.pdbx_seq_one_letter_code
_entity_poly.pdbx_strand_id
1 'polypeptide(L)'
;MSGQNPDEQTGTPQEKFPVDENLKQIAGKTIYKTNKWWKAAVITEGWGKKSLTIYLWQSKNNDWRVVQKYKIHTKDEWQKDKAVIEELLNIL
;
A
#
# COMPACT_ATOMS: atom_id res chain seq x y z
N MET A 1 -34.77 -26.86 10.94
CA MET A 1 -34.31 -25.98 12.04
C MET A 1 -32.84 -25.75 11.83
N SER A 2 -32.52 -24.57 11.32
CA SER A 2 -31.22 -24.18 10.80
C SER A 2 -30.20 -24.00 11.93
N GLY A 3 -29.13 -24.81 11.92
CA GLY A 3 -27.91 -24.52 12.66
C GLY A 3 -26.98 -23.71 11.75
N GLN A 4 -26.75 -22.45 12.08
CA GLN A 4 -25.74 -21.62 11.42
C GLN A 4 -24.35 -22.14 11.78
N ASN A 5 -23.48 -22.31 10.78
CA ASN A 5 -22.06 -22.57 10.97
C ASN A 5 -21.37 -21.29 11.46
N PRO A 6 -20.64 -21.28 12.60
CA PRO A 6 -19.98 -20.08 13.11
C PRO A 6 -18.70 -19.64 12.36
N ASP A 7 -18.17 -20.43 11.43
CA ASP A 7 -16.80 -20.23 10.91
C ASP A 7 -16.73 -19.98 9.40
N GLU A 8 -17.65 -19.21 8.83
CA GLU A 8 -17.42 -18.60 7.52
C GLU A 8 -16.53 -17.35 7.69
N GLN A 9 -15.26 -17.59 8.05
CA GLN A 9 -14.19 -16.62 7.90
C GLN A 9 -14.03 -16.30 6.41
N THR A 10 -14.77 -15.30 5.94
CA THR A 10 -14.57 -14.68 4.62
C THR A 10 -13.29 -13.84 4.63
N GLY A 11 -12.15 -14.50 4.84
CA GLY A 11 -10.84 -13.92 4.63
C GLY A 11 -10.62 -13.72 3.14
N THR A 12 -11.05 -12.58 2.60
CA THR A 12 -10.61 -12.16 1.26
C THR A 12 -9.08 -12.21 1.24
N PRO A 13 -8.45 -12.88 0.26
CA PRO A 13 -7.00 -12.95 0.19
C PRO A 13 -6.43 -11.54 0.15
N GLN A 14 -5.72 -11.14 1.19
CA GLN A 14 -5.07 -9.83 1.20
C GLN A 14 -3.98 -9.85 0.13
N GLU A 15 -4.10 -8.95 -0.86
CA GLU A 15 -3.08 -8.82 -1.92
C GLU A 15 -1.71 -8.62 -1.28
N LYS A 16 -0.74 -9.49 -1.59
CA LYS A 16 0.63 -9.38 -1.08
C LYS A 16 1.43 -8.43 -1.95
N PHE A 17 2.05 -7.43 -1.33
CA PHE A 17 2.89 -6.45 -2.00
C PHE A 17 4.38 -6.79 -1.82
N PRO A 18 5.23 -6.53 -2.82
CA PRO A 18 6.68 -6.76 -2.73
C PRO A 18 7.34 -5.67 -1.88
N VAL A 19 7.14 -5.77 -0.57
CA VAL A 19 7.77 -4.94 0.46
C VAL A 19 9.05 -5.61 0.98
N ASP A 20 9.84 -4.87 1.75
CA ASP A 20 11.05 -5.40 2.40
C ASP A 20 10.69 -6.56 3.35
N GLU A 21 11.49 -7.62 3.40
CA GLU A 21 11.22 -8.82 4.21
C GLU A 21 11.18 -8.51 5.71
N ASN A 22 11.83 -7.44 6.16
CA ASN A 22 11.79 -7.00 7.55
C ASN A 22 10.50 -6.25 7.92
N LEU A 23 9.59 -6.05 6.96
CA LEU A 23 8.34 -5.34 7.14
C LEU A 23 7.16 -6.32 7.12
N LYS A 24 6.34 -6.24 8.16
CA LYS A 24 5.04 -6.93 8.19
C LYS A 24 4.01 -6.10 7.44
N GLN A 25 3.47 -6.63 6.35
CA GLN A 25 2.31 -6.04 5.68
C GLN A 25 1.08 -6.15 6.60
N ILE A 26 0.39 -5.03 6.82
CA ILE A 26 -0.86 -4.97 7.58
C ILE A 26 -2.05 -4.86 6.64
N ALA A 27 -1.95 -3.98 5.64
CA ALA A 27 -2.99 -3.72 4.65
C ALA A 27 -2.38 -3.08 3.42
N GLY A 28 -3.07 -3.13 2.29
CA GLY A 28 -2.66 -2.37 1.11
C GLY A 28 -3.74 -2.33 0.06
N LYS A 29 -3.63 -1.37 -0.86
CA LYS A 29 -4.50 -1.22 -2.01
C LYS A 29 -3.67 -0.86 -3.23
N THR A 30 -3.84 -1.63 -4.30
CA THR A 30 -3.32 -1.27 -5.62
C THR A 30 -4.01 -0.02 -6.14
N ILE A 31 -3.23 0.96 -6.59
CA ILE A 31 -3.70 2.15 -7.29
C ILE A 31 -3.81 1.84 -8.78
N TYR A 32 -2.76 1.24 -9.36
CA TYR A 32 -2.81 0.65 -10.70
C TYR A 32 -1.75 -0.44 -10.84
N LYS A 33 -1.96 -1.37 -11.77
CA LYS A 33 -1.00 -2.41 -12.13
C LYS A 33 -1.07 -2.70 -13.63
N THR A 34 0.09 -2.74 -14.26
CA THR A 34 0.29 -3.07 -15.68
C THR A 34 1.34 -4.18 -15.78
N ASN A 35 1.70 -4.61 -17.00
CA ASN A 35 2.81 -5.55 -17.20
C ASN A 35 4.18 -4.99 -16.76
N LYS A 36 4.36 -3.66 -16.79
CA LYS A 36 5.64 -3.00 -16.52
C LYS A 36 5.68 -2.26 -15.19
N TRP A 37 4.55 -1.72 -14.74
CA TRP A 37 4.48 -0.84 -13.57
C TRP A 37 3.38 -1.25 -12.60
N TRP A 38 3.69 -1.18 -11.31
CA TRP A 38 2.73 -1.40 -10.23
C TRP A 38 2.85 -0.27 -9.23
N LYS A 39 1.74 0.41 -8.94
CA LYS A 39 1.64 1.43 -7.91
C LYS A 39 0.63 1.01 -6.86
N ALA A 40 0.99 1.11 -5.58
CA ALA A 40 0.10 0.78 -4.47
C ALA A 40 0.40 1.64 -3.23
N ALA A 41 -0.60 1.76 -2.36
CA ALA A 41 -0.40 2.26 -1.00
C ALA A 41 -0.47 1.07 -0.03
N VAL A 42 0.57 0.89 0.78
CA VAL A 42 0.72 -0.27 1.67
C VAL A 42 1.03 0.20 3.09
N ILE A 43 0.26 -0.28 4.06
CA ILE A 43 0.54 -0.10 5.48
C ILE A 43 1.44 -1.26 5.92
N THR A 44 2.62 -0.91 6.42
CA THR A 44 3.59 -1.86 6.95
C THR A 44 3.97 -1.52 8.38
N GLU A 45 4.33 -2.54 9.15
CA GLU A 45 4.94 -2.42 10.47
C GLU A 45 6.37 -2.95 10.47
N GLY A 46 7.30 -2.16 11.00
CA GLY A 46 8.70 -2.54 11.19
C GLY A 46 9.24 -1.87 12.44
N TRP A 47 10.04 -2.60 13.23
CA TRP A 47 10.64 -2.10 14.49
C TRP A 47 9.61 -1.44 15.43
N GLY A 48 8.41 -2.02 15.52
CA GLY A 48 7.32 -1.54 16.39
C GLY A 48 6.61 -0.28 15.91
N LYS A 49 6.86 0.19 14.68
CA LYS A 49 6.20 1.39 14.12
C LYS A 49 5.44 1.06 12.83
N LYS A 50 4.22 1.59 12.74
CA LYS A 50 3.40 1.53 11.52
C LYS A 50 3.69 2.74 10.64
N SER A 51 3.65 2.54 9.33
CA SER A 51 3.69 3.62 8.34
C SER A 51 2.92 3.22 7.10
N LEU A 52 2.37 4.20 6.39
CA LEU A 52 1.84 4.00 5.05
C LEU A 52 2.93 4.36 4.04
N THR A 53 3.19 3.49 3.08
CA THR A 53 4.15 3.76 2.01
C THR A 53 3.43 3.67 0.67
N ILE A 54 3.55 4.72 -0.13
CA ILE A 54 3.18 4.69 -1.54
C ILE A 54 4.38 4.15 -2.31
N TYR A 55 4.21 2.98 -2.92
CA TYR A 55 5.23 2.33 -3.72
C TYR A 55 4.96 2.50 -5.20
N LEU A 56 6.04 2.60 -5.96
CA LEU A 56 6.07 2.34 -7.40
C LEU A 56 7.13 1.28 -7.67
N TRP A 57 6.69 0.15 -8.20
CA TRP A 57 7.56 -0.91 -8.68
C TRP A 57 7.59 -0.95 -10.20
N GLN A 58 8.73 -1.36 -10.75
CA GLN A 58 8.88 -1.73 -12.14
C GLN A 58 9.19 -3.22 -12.24
N SER A 59 8.54 -3.90 -13.18
CA SER A 59 8.86 -5.29 -13.52
C SER A 59 10.19 -5.35 -14.28
N LYS A 60 11.13 -6.15 -13.77
CA LYS A 60 12.42 -6.47 -14.40
C LYS A 60 12.65 -7.98 -14.28
N ASN A 61 12.77 -8.68 -15.39
CA ASN A 61 12.95 -10.13 -15.43
C ASN A 61 11.89 -10.91 -14.62
N ASN A 62 10.62 -10.49 -14.73
CA ASN A 62 9.49 -11.02 -13.95
C ASN A 62 9.54 -10.75 -12.43
N ASP A 63 10.50 -9.96 -11.95
CA ASP A 63 10.54 -9.47 -10.56
C ASP A 63 10.07 -8.02 -10.45
N TRP A 64 9.35 -7.70 -9.38
CA TRP A 64 9.00 -6.32 -9.05
C TRP A 64 10.13 -5.66 -8.25
N ARG A 65 10.74 -4.63 -8.82
CA ARG A 65 11.79 -3.83 -8.15
C ARG A 65 11.24 -2.46 -7.79
N VAL A 66 11.43 -2.04 -6.54
CA VAL A 66 11.03 -0.70 -6.08
C VAL A 66 11.83 0.34 -6.85
N VAL A 67 11.13 1.24 -7.54
CA VAL A 67 11.74 2.40 -8.23
C VAL A 67 11.55 3.65 -7.39
N GLN A 68 10.38 3.81 -6.77
CA GLN A 68 10.11 4.90 -5.83
C GLN A 68 9.32 4.38 -4.64
N LYS A 69 9.55 5.02 -3.49
CA LYS A 69 8.71 4.88 -2.31
C LYS A 69 8.61 6.22 -1.60
N TYR A 70 7.41 6.57 -1.16
CA TYR A 70 7.14 7.76 -0.38
C TYR A 70 6.41 7.32 0.89
N LYS A 71 7.03 7.58 2.04
CA LYS A 71 6.55 7.13 3.35
C LYS A 71 5.76 8.26 4.00
N ILE A 72 4.67 7.87 4.65
CA ILE A 72 3.80 8.72 5.45
C ILE A 72 3.72 8.08 6.83
N HIS A 73 4.23 8.78 7.84
CA HIS A 73 4.27 8.29 9.21
C HIS A 73 3.03 8.70 10.01
N THR A 74 2.46 9.86 9.70
CA THR A 74 1.31 10.40 10.44
C THR A 74 0.23 10.94 9.53
N LYS A 75 -1.00 11.06 10.06
CA LYS A 75 -2.12 11.67 9.35
C LYS A 75 -1.85 13.16 9.05
N ASP A 76 -1.19 13.86 9.97
CA ASP A 76 -0.91 15.30 9.85
C ASP A 76 0.13 15.59 8.76
N GLU A 77 1.16 14.76 8.64
CA GLU A 77 2.11 14.78 7.52
C GLU A 77 1.37 14.64 6.18
N TRP A 78 0.47 13.66 6.08
CA TRP A 78 -0.34 13.50 4.87
C TRP A 78 -1.24 14.70 4.58
N GLN A 79 -1.87 15.30 5.59
CA GLN A 79 -2.72 16.47 5.35
C GLN A 79 -1.93 17.65 4.78
N LYS A 80 -0.72 17.90 5.28
CA LYS A 80 0.16 18.98 4.77
C LYS A 80 0.54 18.72 3.32
N ASP A 81 1.02 17.51 3.03
CA ASP A 81 1.50 17.16 1.71
C ASP A 81 0.34 17.17 0.71
N LYS A 82 -0.83 16.64 1.10
CA LYS A 82 -2.05 16.72 0.30
C LYS A 82 -2.43 18.17 0.00
N ALA A 83 -2.45 19.06 0.99
CA ALA A 83 -2.86 20.45 0.79
C ALA A 83 -1.99 21.17 -0.25
N VAL A 84 -0.66 21.03 -0.16
CA VAL A 84 0.28 21.63 -1.12
C VAL A 84 0.12 21.02 -2.52
N ILE A 85 -0.06 19.70 -2.61
CA ILE A 85 -0.29 19.03 -3.91
C ILE A 85 -1.58 19.52 -4.55
N GLU A 86 -2.69 19.59 -3.79
CA GLU A 86 -3.98 20.05 -4.30
C GLU A 86 -3.92 21.52 -4.75
N GLU A 87 -3.19 22.38 -4.04
CA GLU A 87 -2.94 23.77 -4.46
C GLU A 87 -2.26 23.84 -5.83
N LEU A 88 -1.20 23.04 -6.04
CA LEU A 88 -0.48 22.99 -7.31
C LEU A 88 -1.32 22.37 -8.44
N LEU A 89 -2.16 21.37 -8.14
CA LEU A 89 -3.05 20.76 -9.12
C LEU A 89 -4.09 21.74 -9.67
N ASN A 90 -4.51 22.74 -8.89
CA ASN A 90 -5.44 23.78 -9.34
C ASN A 90 -4.83 24.73 -10.40
N ILE A 91 -3.52 24.61 -10.68
CA ILE A 91 -2.81 25.42 -11.68
C ILE A 91 -2.67 24.65 -13.01
N LEU A 92 -2.85 23.33 -13.01
CA LEU A 92 -2.79 22.47 -14.20
C LEU A 92 -4.07 22.56 -15.03
#